data_AF-A0A2P8F5X9-F1
#
_entry.id   AF-A0A2P8F5X9-F1
#
_cell.length_a   1.000
_cell.length_b   1.000
_cell.length_c   1.000
_cell.angle_alpha   90.00
_cell.angle_beta   90.00
_cell.angle_gamma   90.00
#
_symmetry.space_group_name_H-M   'P 1'
#
loop_
_entity.id
_entity.type
_entity.pdbx_description
1 polymer ?
#
loop_
_entity_poly.entity_id
_entity_poly.type
_entity_poly.pdbx_seq_one_letter_code
_entity_poly.pdbx_strand_id
1 'polypeptide(L)'
;MSNNDALIRPGDILTAIALLSRLPVRADFTRGARAAWAYPLAGVAIAAIAAAPTAGALALGLAPSLAALIWLSASVVLCGAMHEDGLADCADGFWGGWEPARRLEIMKDSHIGAYGVIAMCLSLAARWGTLTLILSSQNWLWGLIAIALLSRATMPVLMSALPNARNTGLSQSQGRPQRATATLAAAVAVLCALVLTGLSGLWLATLAGLTAVTCAAIARNKIGGQTGDVLGATQQITEVTLLFALTVFSG
;
A
#
# COMPACT_ATOMS: atom_id res chain seq x y z
N MET A 1 10.58 -26.66 -20.23
CA MET A 1 9.68 -25.81 -19.41
C MET A 1 9.55 -24.49 -20.15
N SER A 2 8.34 -24.07 -20.51
CA SER A 2 8.20 -22.80 -21.23
C SER A 2 8.68 -21.67 -20.32
N ASN A 3 9.22 -20.59 -20.90
CA ASN A 3 9.65 -19.42 -20.15
C ASN A 3 8.52 -18.85 -19.25
N ASN A 4 7.23 -19.23 -19.48
CA ASN A 4 6.06 -18.75 -18.72
C ASN A 4 5.95 -19.27 -17.28
N ASP A 5 6.71 -20.31 -16.90
CA ASP A 5 6.61 -20.89 -15.56
C ASP A 5 7.53 -20.23 -14.52
N ALA A 6 8.42 -19.32 -14.94
CA ALA A 6 9.33 -18.63 -14.04
C ALA A 6 8.58 -17.78 -12.99
N LEU A 7 9.03 -17.87 -11.74
CA LEU A 7 8.48 -17.10 -10.61
C LEU A 7 8.72 -15.60 -10.77
N ILE A 8 9.87 -15.23 -11.33
CA ILE A 8 10.34 -13.84 -11.50
C ILE A 8 10.58 -13.58 -12.99
N ARG A 9 10.13 -12.41 -13.48
CA ARG A 9 10.60 -11.82 -14.74
C ARG A 9 10.85 -10.32 -14.55
N PRO A 10 11.86 -9.72 -15.22
CA PRO A 10 12.12 -8.28 -15.12
C PRO A 10 10.92 -7.40 -15.48
N GLY A 11 10.13 -7.81 -16.48
CA GLY A 11 8.92 -7.10 -16.90
C GLY A 11 7.82 -7.03 -15.82
N ASP A 12 7.83 -7.95 -14.84
CA ASP A 12 6.88 -7.97 -13.74
C ASP A 12 6.96 -6.68 -12.89
N ILE A 13 8.14 -6.03 -12.83
CA ILE A 13 8.33 -4.75 -12.12
C ILE A 13 7.54 -3.62 -12.81
N LEU A 14 7.60 -3.54 -14.14
CA LEU A 14 6.83 -2.53 -14.89
C LEU A 14 5.33 -2.79 -14.75
N THR A 15 4.92 -4.05 -14.74
CA THR A 15 3.53 -4.43 -14.47
C THR A 15 3.08 -4.02 -13.06
N ALA A 16 3.91 -4.24 -12.04
CA ALA A 16 3.62 -3.77 -10.68
C ALA A 16 3.51 -2.23 -10.61
N ILE A 17 4.42 -1.50 -11.26
CA ILE A 17 4.37 -0.04 -11.34
C ILE A 17 3.10 0.43 -12.05
N ALA A 18 2.74 -0.20 -13.18
CA ALA A 18 1.53 0.14 -13.92
C ALA A 18 0.24 -0.12 -13.11
N LEU A 19 0.23 -1.17 -12.28
CA LEU A 19 -0.93 -1.53 -11.46
C LEU A 19 -1.08 -0.67 -10.22
N LEU A 20 0.02 -0.23 -9.61
CA LEU A 20 0.04 0.50 -8.33
C LEU A 20 0.37 1.98 -8.47
N SER A 21 0.41 2.51 -9.69
CA SER A 21 0.67 3.92 -9.96
C SER A 21 -0.01 4.42 -11.23
N ARG A 22 0.02 5.74 -11.43
CA ARG A 22 -0.36 6.42 -12.66
C ARG A 22 0.85 6.83 -13.50
N LEU A 23 2.03 6.25 -13.23
CA LEU A 23 3.21 6.48 -14.04
C LEU A 23 3.00 5.91 -15.47
N PRO A 24 3.37 6.65 -16.52
CA PRO A 24 3.13 6.24 -17.91
C PRO A 24 4.16 5.18 -18.35
N VAL A 25 4.05 3.97 -17.81
CA VAL A 25 4.92 2.84 -18.15
C VAL A 25 4.21 1.86 -19.06
N ARG A 26 4.93 1.30 -20.05
CA ARG A 26 4.42 0.22 -20.90
C ARG A 26 4.62 -1.11 -20.17
N ALA A 27 3.53 -1.81 -19.89
CA ALA A 27 3.54 -3.06 -19.13
C ALA A 27 2.79 -4.19 -19.84
N ASP A 28 3.18 -5.42 -19.55
CA ASP A 28 2.50 -6.64 -19.97
C ASP A 28 1.68 -7.20 -18.79
N PHE A 29 0.36 -7.22 -18.93
CA PHE A 29 -0.55 -7.66 -17.88
C PHE A 29 -0.86 -9.16 -17.89
N THR A 30 -0.30 -9.94 -18.84
CA THR A 30 -0.50 -11.40 -18.93
C THR A 30 -0.07 -12.15 -17.66
N ARG A 31 0.87 -11.58 -16.90
CA ARG A 31 1.42 -12.14 -15.65
C ARG A 31 0.95 -11.43 -14.38
N GLY A 32 -0.20 -10.74 -14.39
CA GLY A 32 -0.71 -9.94 -13.27
C GLY A 32 -0.52 -10.56 -11.88
N ALA A 33 -1.06 -11.76 -11.64
CA ALA A 33 -0.92 -12.47 -10.37
C ALA A 33 0.53 -12.77 -9.99
N ARG A 34 1.39 -13.11 -10.96
CA ARG A 34 2.82 -13.37 -10.69
C ARG A 34 3.56 -12.06 -10.43
N ALA A 35 3.24 -10.98 -11.14
CA ALA A 35 3.86 -9.68 -10.96
C ALA A 35 3.67 -9.07 -9.56
N ALA A 36 2.74 -9.62 -8.77
CA ALA A 36 2.54 -9.27 -7.37
C ALA A 36 3.80 -9.40 -6.50
N TRP A 37 4.80 -10.22 -6.86
CA TRP A 37 6.08 -10.26 -6.13
C TRP A 37 6.80 -8.90 -6.15
N ALA A 38 6.59 -8.10 -7.19
CA ALA A 38 7.24 -6.81 -7.41
C ALA A 38 6.43 -5.61 -6.86
N TYR A 39 5.27 -5.82 -6.24
CA TYR A 39 4.49 -4.73 -5.62
C TYR A 39 5.27 -3.89 -4.60
N PRO A 40 6.13 -4.47 -3.73
CA PRO A 40 7.00 -3.68 -2.87
C PRO A 40 7.91 -2.73 -3.65
N LEU A 41 8.42 -3.15 -4.82
CA LEU A 41 9.33 -2.36 -5.66
C LEU A 41 8.61 -1.19 -6.33
N ALA A 42 7.32 -1.34 -6.66
CA ALA A 42 6.49 -0.21 -7.08
C ALA A 42 6.42 0.86 -5.97
N GLY A 43 6.30 0.43 -4.70
CA GLY A 43 6.38 1.32 -3.54
C GLY A 43 7.68 2.12 -3.48
N VAL A 44 8.82 1.48 -3.72
CA VAL A 44 10.13 2.15 -3.79
C VAL A 44 10.15 3.20 -4.90
N ALA A 45 9.64 2.89 -6.09
CA ALA A 45 9.59 3.85 -7.19
C ALA A 45 8.80 5.11 -6.81
N ILE A 46 7.63 4.95 -6.17
CA ILE A 46 6.80 6.07 -5.71
C ILE A 46 7.53 6.88 -4.64
N ALA A 47 8.10 6.23 -3.63
CA ALA A 47 8.83 6.89 -2.56
C ALA A 47 10.07 7.65 -3.09
N ALA A 48 10.82 7.07 -4.03
CA ALA A 48 11.99 7.70 -4.62
C ALA A 48 11.62 8.96 -5.42
N ILE A 49 10.52 8.92 -6.18
CA ILE A 49 10.05 10.09 -6.93
C ILE A 49 9.52 11.17 -5.97
N ALA A 50 8.80 10.79 -4.91
CA ALA A 50 8.33 11.72 -3.87
C ALA A 50 9.49 12.33 -3.05
N ALA A 51 10.60 11.61 -2.88
CA ALA A 51 11.76 12.07 -2.12
C ALA A 51 12.43 13.29 -2.74
N ALA A 52 12.57 13.34 -4.07
CA ALA A 52 13.29 14.42 -4.75
C ALA A 52 12.71 15.83 -4.47
N PRO A 53 11.42 16.12 -4.70
CA PRO A 53 10.85 17.43 -4.39
C PRO A 53 10.80 17.70 -2.88
N THR A 54 10.62 16.67 -2.06
CA THR A 54 10.63 16.79 -0.59
C THR A 54 12.01 17.20 -0.06
N ALA A 55 13.07 16.56 -0.53
CA ALA A 55 14.45 16.90 -0.18
C ALA A 55 14.82 18.30 -0.69
N GLY A 56 14.39 18.65 -1.91
CA GLY A 56 14.56 20.00 -2.45
C GLY A 56 13.89 21.08 -1.58
N ALA A 57 12.66 20.83 -1.12
CA ALA A 57 11.96 21.73 -0.21
C ALA A 57 12.71 21.93 1.11
N LEU A 58 13.19 20.84 1.73
CA LEU A 58 13.99 20.91 2.95
C LEU A 58 15.30 21.68 2.73
N ALA A 59 15.98 21.44 1.61
CA ALA A 59 17.22 22.15 1.25
C ALA A 59 17.02 23.65 1.02
N LEU A 60 15.83 24.06 0.56
CA LEU A 60 15.43 25.46 0.43
C LEU A 60 14.99 26.10 1.76
N GLY A 61 15.02 25.36 2.87
CA GLY A 61 14.68 25.85 4.20
C GLY A 61 13.19 25.86 4.51
N LEU A 62 12.35 25.14 3.75
CA LEU A 62 10.93 24.99 4.09
C LEU A 62 10.79 24.19 5.40
N ALA A 63 9.77 24.56 6.20
CA ALA A 63 9.43 23.83 7.40
C ALA A 63 9.09 22.35 7.08
N PRO A 64 9.46 21.38 7.95
CA PRO A 64 9.15 19.96 7.74
C PRO A 64 7.68 19.66 7.48
N SER A 65 6.76 20.47 8.04
CA SER A 65 5.32 20.34 7.81
C SER A 65 4.90 20.64 6.37
N LEU A 66 5.57 21.58 5.69
CA LEU A 66 5.33 21.87 4.27
C LEU A 66 5.97 20.81 3.38
N ALA A 67 7.18 20.37 3.71
CA ALA A 67 7.83 19.24 3.02
C ALA A 67 7.00 17.95 3.14
N ALA A 68 6.35 17.71 4.29
CA ALA A 68 5.44 16.59 4.50
C ALA A 68 4.22 16.64 3.57
N LEU A 69 3.66 17.83 3.32
CA LEU A 69 2.58 18.02 2.34
C LEU A 69 3.05 17.70 0.91
N ILE A 70 4.29 18.06 0.56
CA ILE A 70 4.88 17.74 -0.74
C ILE A 70 5.02 16.22 -0.90
N TRP A 71 5.60 15.54 0.09
CA TRP A 71 5.72 14.08 0.09
C TRP A 71 4.36 13.40 -0.04
N LEU A 72 3.39 13.82 0.78
CA LEU A 72 2.05 13.25 0.82
C LEU A 72 1.34 13.48 -0.53
N SER A 73 1.37 14.71 -1.05
CA SER A 73 0.73 15.05 -2.32
C SER A 73 1.36 14.29 -3.49
N ALA A 74 2.70 14.20 -3.55
CA ALA A 74 3.39 13.43 -4.56
C ALA A 74 2.98 11.95 -4.49
N SER A 75 2.95 11.36 -3.30
CA SER A 75 2.56 9.96 -3.11
C SER A 75 1.12 9.70 -3.58
N VAL A 76 0.18 10.58 -3.22
CA VAL A 76 -1.24 10.49 -3.64
C VAL A 76 -1.38 10.62 -5.15
N VAL A 77 -0.79 11.65 -5.76
CA VAL A 77 -0.90 11.91 -7.20
C VAL A 77 -0.25 10.79 -8.02
N LEU A 78 0.94 10.33 -7.63
CA LEU A 78 1.62 9.24 -8.32
C LEU A 78 0.83 7.93 -8.26
N CYS A 79 0.06 7.69 -7.20
CA CYS A 79 -0.84 6.53 -7.10
C CYS A 79 -2.22 6.78 -7.73
N GLY A 80 -2.54 8.02 -8.12
CA GLY A 80 -3.87 8.42 -8.57
C GLY A 80 -4.95 8.24 -7.50
N ALA A 81 -4.60 8.44 -6.23
CA ALA A 81 -5.47 8.26 -5.06
C ALA A 81 -6.15 6.88 -4.93
N MET A 82 -5.66 5.85 -5.62
CA MET A 82 -6.32 4.54 -5.67
C MET A 82 -6.42 3.85 -4.29
N HIS A 83 -5.42 4.04 -3.43
CA HIS A 83 -5.44 3.42 -2.11
C HIS A 83 -6.29 4.22 -1.12
N GLU A 84 -6.33 5.54 -1.25
CA GLU A 84 -7.23 6.43 -0.52
C GLU A 84 -8.70 6.12 -0.85
N ASP A 85 -9.01 5.93 -2.14
CA ASP A 85 -10.33 5.51 -2.62
C ASP A 85 -10.73 4.16 -2.01
N GLY A 86 -9.82 3.17 -2.07
CA GLY A 86 -10.07 1.88 -1.44
C GLY A 86 -10.31 1.95 0.08
N LEU A 87 -9.63 2.86 0.79
CA LEU A 87 -9.90 3.10 2.21
C LEU A 87 -11.29 3.70 2.44
N ALA A 88 -11.70 4.67 1.61
CA ALA A 88 -13.01 5.30 1.70
C ALA A 88 -14.13 4.28 1.43
N ASP A 89 -14.01 3.53 0.34
CA ASP A 89 -14.95 2.46 -0.04
C ASP A 89 -15.06 1.39 1.04
N CYS A 90 -13.93 0.95 1.61
CA CYS A 90 -13.96 -0.01 2.71
C CYS A 90 -14.66 0.56 3.95
N ALA A 91 -14.43 1.82 4.30
CA ALA A 91 -15.07 2.46 5.45
C ALA A 91 -16.59 2.55 5.26
N ASP A 92 -17.04 3.06 4.11
CA ASP A 92 -18.46 3.18 3.79
C ASP A 92 -19.12 1.80 3.62
N GLY A 93 -18.46 0.88 2.92
CA GLY A 93 -18.94 -0.47 2.71
C GLY A 93 -19.10 -1.26 4.01
N PHE A 94 -18.02 -1.40 4.77
CA PHE A 94 -17.98 -2.32 5.91
C PHE A 94 -18.80 -1.85 7.13
N TRP A 95 -19.03 -0.53 7.24
CA TRP A 95 -19.77 0.08 8.33
C TRP A 95 -21.11 0.72 7.92
N GLY A 96 -21.36 0.95 6.63
CA GLY A 96 -22.66 1.38 6.10
C GLY A 96 -23.60 0.24 5.70
N GLY A 97 -23.07 -0.98 5.51
CA GLY A 97 -23.87 -2.17 5.18
C GLY A 97 -23.89 -3.23 6.29
N TRP A 98 -25.05 -3.88 6.46
CA TRP A 98 -25.25 -4.98 7.42
C TRP A 98 -24.88 -6.34 6.82
N GLU A 99 -25.41 -6.63 5.63
CA GLU A 99 -25.18 -7.89 4.90
C GLU A 99 -24.03 -7.79 3.89
N PRO A 100 -23.26 -8.87 3.63
CA PRO A 100 -22.13 -8.87 2.69
C PRO A 100 -22.48 -8.30 1.30
N ALA A 101 -23.65 -8.64 0.76
CA ALA A 101 -24.10 -8.15 -0.55
C ALA A 101 -24.28 -6.62 -0.56
N ARG A 102 -24.90 -6.06 0.48
CA ARG A 102 -25.10 -4.61 0.60
C ARG A 102 -23.79 -3.86 0.80
N ARG A 103 -22.84 -4.44 1.55
CA ARG A 103 -21.49 -3.86 1.70
C ARG A 103 -20.78 -3.75 0.36
N LEU A 104 -20.80 -4.83 -0.42
CA LEU A 104 -20.18 -4.86 -1.75
C LEU A 104 -20.86 -3.93 -2.77
N GLU A 105 -22.17 -3.69 -2.61
CA GLU A 105 -22.92 -2.71 -3.39
C GLU A 105 -22.47 -1.28 -3.05
N ILE A 106 -22.37 -0.94 -1.75
CA ILE A 106 -21.88 0.37 -1.30
C ILE A 106 -20.46 0.62 -1.80
N MET A 107 -19.56 -0.37 -1.71
CA MET A 107 -18.18 -0.30 -2.24
C MET A 107 -18.09 -0.22 -3.79
N LYS A 108 -19.21 -0.19 -4.50
CA LYS A 108 -19.25 0.05 -5.96
C LYS A 108 -19.89 1.38 -6.29
N ASP A 109 -20.58 1.99 -5.33
CA ASP A 109 -21.20 3.28 -5.51
C ASP A 109 -20.10 4.33 -5.58
N SER A 110 -20.14 5.18 -6.60
CA SER A 110 -19.19 6.28 -6.75
C SER A 110 -19.42 7.42 -5.76
N HIS A 111 -20.55 7.42 -5.05
CA HIS A 111 -20.83 8.42 -4.01
C HIS A 111 -20.08 8.07 -2.72
N ILE A 112 -19.25 9.01 -2.26
CA ILE A 112 -18.59 8.89 -0.96
C ILE A 112 -19.60 9.11 0.17
N GLY A 113 -19.57 8.23 1.18
CA GLY A 113 -20.35 8.34 2.40
C GLY A 113 -19.59 9.04 3.53
N ALA A 114 -20.28 9.22 4.66
CA ALA A 114 -19.70 9.90 5.82
C ALA A 114 -18.53 9.12 6.44
N TYR A 115 -18.58 7.77 6.42
CA TYR A 115 -17.48 6.96 6.96
C TYR A 115 -16.24 7.09 6.09
N GLY A 116 -16.40 7.10 4.76
CA GLY A 116 -15.31 7.31 3.80
C GLY A 116 -14.64 8.67 3.99
N VAL A 117 -15.43 9.74 4.07
CA VAL A 117 -14.91 11.10 4.33
C VAL A 117 -14.11 11.15 5.64
N ILE A 118 -14.67 10.62 6.73
CA ILE A 118 -13.99 10.62 8.04
C ILE A 118 -12.70 9.81 7.98
N ALA A 119 -12.72 8.62 7.36
CA ALA A 119 -11.54 7.77 7.23
C ALA A 119 -10.43 8.44 6.41
N MET A 120 -10.78 9.12 5.30
CA MET A 120 -9.83 9.88 4.51
C MET A 120 -9.22 11.05 5.29
N CYS A 121 -10.04 11.84 5.98
CA CYS A 121 -9.58 12.96 6.80
C CYS A 121 -8.60 12.48 7.88
N LEU A 122 -8.94 11.42 8.62
CA LEU A 122 -8.09 10.86 9.65
C LEU A 122 -6.79 10.28 9.07
N SER A 123 -6.86 9.57 7.94
CA SER A 123 -5.68 9.00 7.26
C SER A 123 -4.72 10.09 6.77
N LEU A 124 -5.22 11.12 6.10
CA LEU A 124 -4.41 12.23 5.60
C LEU A 124 -3.79 13.04 6.75
N ALA A 125 -4.57 13.33 7.79
CA ALA A 125 -4.07 14.03 8.98
C ALA A 125 -2.99 13.23 9.71
N ALA A 126 -3.19 11.92 9.90
CA ALA A 126 -2.20 11.05 10.53
C ALA A 126 -0.90 10.96 9.73
N ARG A 127 -0.98 10.76 8.41
CA ARG A 127 0.21 10.74 7.54
C ARG A 127 0.92 12.08 7.55
N TRP A 128 0.21 13.18 7.43
CA TRP A 128 0.82 14.51 7.47
C TRP A 128 1.54 14.79 8.80
N GLY A 129 0.89 14.50 9.93
CA GLY A 129 1.48 14.70 11.25
C GLY A 129 2.73 13.85 11.49
N THR A 130 2.65 12.56 11.17
CA THR A 130 3.79 11.63 11.32
C THR A 130 4.94 11.96 10.36
N LEU A 131 4.65 12.29 9.09
CA LEU A 131 5.66 12.73 8.13
C LEU A 131 6.38 14.00 8.59
N THR A 132 5.65 14.95 9.19
CA THR A 132 6.26 16.18 9.74
C THR A 132 7.32 15.86 10.79
N LEU A 133 7.03 14.91 11.68
CA LEU A 133 7.98 14.46 12.70
C LEU A 133 9.16 13.70 12.07
N ILE A 134 8.88 12.76 11.16
CA ILE A 134 9.92 11.93 10.53
C ILE A 134 10.88 12.77 9.70
N LEU A 135 10.39 13.74 8.91
CA LEU A 135 11.24 14.61 8.08
C LEU A 135 12.15 15.54 8.89
N SER A 136 11.90 15.68 10.20
CA SER A 136 12.80 16.41 11.11
C SER A 136 14.01 15.58 11.56
N SER A 137 14.02 14.27 11.28
CA SER A 137 15.12 13.35 11.60
C SER A 137 16.16 13.26 10.46
N GLN A 138 17.40 12.89 10.76
CA GLN A 138 18.48 12.82 9.75
C GLN A 138 18.32 11.65 8.75
N ASN A 139 17.65 10.56 9.14
CA ASN A 139 17.55 9.33 8.35
C ASN A 139 16.14 9.07 7.79
N TRP A 140 15.36 10.14 7.61
CA TRP A 140 13.96 10.08 7.18
C TRP A 140 13.75 9.24 5.91
N LEU A 141 14.66 9.35 4.92
CA LEU A 141 14.50 8.74 3.60
C LEU A 141 14.41 7.21 3.67
N TRP A 142 15.33 6.57 4.40
CA TRP A 142 15.41 5.11 4.46
C TRP A 142 14.23 4.50 5.21
N GLY A 143 13.77 5.17 6.26
CA GLY A 143 12.54 4.79 6.97
C GLY A 143 11.31 4.86 6.07
N LEU A 144 11.14 5.95 5.31
CA LEU A 144 9.99 6.09 4.40
C LEU A 144 10.03 5.08 3.23
N ILE A 145 11.21 4.76 2.70
CA ILE A 145 11.36 3.72 1.68
C ILE A 145 11.01 2.34 2.26
N ALA A 146 11.44 2.03 3.48
CA ALA A 146 11.08 0.79 4.16
C ALA A 146 9.56 0.66 4.38
N ILE A 147 8.90 1.75 4.77
CA ILE A 147 7.42 1.79 4.90
C ILE A 147 6.75 1.55 3.55
N ALA A 148 7.24 2.17 2.48
CA ALA A 148 6.70 1.98 1.13
C ALA A 148 6.82 0.51 0.69
N LEU A 149 7.96 -0.13 0.93
CA LEU A 149 8.15 -1.57 0.66
C LEU A 149 7.15 -2.43 1.44
N LEU A 150 7.14 -2.29 2.76
CA LEU A 150 6.39 -3.16 3.67
C LEU A 150 4.88 -3.02 3.49
N SER A 151 4.38 -1.80 3.33
CA SER A 151 2.94 -1.54 3.14
C SER A 151 2.40 -2.20 1.87
N ARG A 152 3.14 -2.14 0.74
CA ARG A 152 2.70 -2.77 -0.52
C ARG A 152 2.90 -4.29 -0.51
N ALA A 153 3.82 -4.82 0.31
CA ALA A 153 4.00 -6.26 0.50
C ALA A 153 2.80 -6.94 1.17
N THR A 154 1.95 -6.19 1.87
CA THR A 154 0.73 -6.75 2.48
C THR A 154 -0.30 -7.16 1.42
N MET A 155 -0.36 -6.49 0.27
CA MET A 155 -1.41 -6.73 -0.73
C MET A 155 -1.29 -8.15 -1.35
N PRO A 156 -0.13 -8.61 -1.85
CA PRO A 156 0.02 -9.98 -2.35
C PRO A 156 -0.27 -11.05 -1.28
N VAL A 157 0.03 -10.77 -0.01
CA VAL A 157 -0.28 -11.66 1.12
C VAL A 157 -1.79 -11.84 1.25
N LEU A 158 -2.55 -10.74 1.24
CA LEU A 158 -4.02 -10.79 1.28
C LEU A 158 -4.62 -11.46 0.04
N MET A 159 -4.12 -11.14 -1.16
CA MET A 159 -4.59 -11.73 -2.41
C MET A 159 -4.40 -13.26 -2.44
N SER A 160 -3.32 -13.75 -1.84
CA SER A 160 -3.06 -15.20 -1.71
C SER A 160 -3.94 -15.83 -0.62
N ALA A 161 -4.07 -15.19 0.54
CA ALA A 161 -4.77 -15.72 1.71
C ALA A 161 -6.31 -15.72 1.61
N LEU A 162 -6.89 -14.81 0.82
CA LEU A 162 -8.33 -14.63 0.71
C LEU A 162 -8.85 -14.93 -0.71
N PRO A 163 -10.08 -15.48 -0.85
CA PRO A 163 -10.76 -15.52 -2.13
C PRO A 163 -11.19 -14.10 -2.55
N ASN A 164 -11.47 -13.90 -3.85
CA ASN A 164 -12.13 -12.68 -4.31
C ASN A 164 -13.56 -12.63 -3.76
N ALA A 165 -13.98 -11.50 -3.20
CA ALA A 165 -15.34 -11.31 -2.68
C ALA A 165 -16.36 -10.97 -3.79
N ARG A 166 -15.90 -10.58 -4.98
CA ARG A 166 -16.74 -10.31 -6.16
C ARG A 166 -16.09 -10.84 -7.45
N ASN A 167 -16.92 -11.16 -8.43
CA ASN A 167 -16.52 -11.74 -9.72
C ASN A 167 -16.04 -10.71 -10.76
N THR A 168 -15.87 -9.44 -10.38
CA THR A 168 -15.56 -8.32 -11.28
C THR A 168 -14.52 -7.38 -10.65
N GLY A 169 -13.76 -6.66 -11.47
CA GLY A 169 -12.85 -5.60 -11.04
C GLY A 169 -11.37 -5.98 -11.14
N LEU A 170 -10.48 -4.99 -10.99
CA LEU A 170 -9.04 -5.12 -11.26
C LEU A 170 -8.36 -6.24 -10.47
N SER A 171 -8.63 -6.36 -9.17
CA SER A 171 -8.05 -7.44 -8.34
C SER A 171 -8.43 -8.84 -8.85
N GLN A 172 -9.66 -9.00 -9.35
CA GLN A 172 -10.11 -10.25 -9.93
C GLN A 172 -9.44 -10.51 -11.29
N SER A 173 -9.31 -9.49 -12.15
CA SER A 173 -8.74 -9.63 -13.50
C SER A 173 -7.25 -9.96 -13.49
N GLN A 174 -6.52 -9.50 -12.48
CA GLN A 174 -5.11 -9.85 -12.31
C GLN A 174 -4.91 -11.30 -11.84
N GLY A 175 -5.93 -11.90 -11.22
CA GLY A 175 -5.85 -13.24 -10.62
C GLY A 175 -5.21 -13.25 -9.23
N ARG A 176 -5.20 -14.44 -8.61
CA ARG A 176 -4.66 -14.63 -7.25
C ARG A 176 -3.22 -15.16 -7.31
N PRO A 177 -2.24 -14.48 -6.65
CA PRO A 177 -0.88 -14.97 -6.55
C PRO A 177 -0.84 -16.28 -5.76
N GLN A 178 0.02 -17.20 -6.22
CA GLN A 178 0.37 -18.37 -5.44
C GLN A 178 1.14 -17.96 -4.18
N ARG A 179 1.17 -18.86 -3.18
CA ARG A 179 1.89 -18.62 -1.92
C ARG A 179 3.35 -18.25 -2.15
N ALA A 180 4.03 -18.90 -3.10
CA ALA A 180 5.42 -18.58 -3.45
C ALA A 180 5.62 -17.12 -3.88
N THR A 181 4.71 -16.57 -4.68
CA THR A 181 4.75 -15.17 -5.13
C THR A 181 4.52 -14.21 -3.96
N ALA A 182 3.55 -14.50 -3.09
CA ALA A 182 3.29 -13.68 -1.91
C ALA A 182 4.43 -13.73 -0.89
N THR A 183 5.00 -14.92 -0.65
CA THR A 183 6.18 -15.11 0.20
C THR A 183 7.39 -14.36 -0.37
N LEU A 184 7.59 -14.38 -1.69
CA LEU A 184 8.66 -13.61 -2.32
C LEU A 184 8.46 -12.10 -2.13
N ALA A 185 7.24 -11.58 -2.32
CA ALA A 185 6.94 -10.16 -2.06
C ALA A 185 7.30 -9.77 -0.62
N ALA A 186 6.85 -10.58 0.35
CA ALA A 186 7.14 -10.34 1.77
C ALA A 186 8.64 -10.43 2.06
N ALA A 187 9.33 -11.46 1.54
CA ALA A 187 10.77 -11.63 1.75
C ALA A 187 11.58 -10.44 1.19
N VAL A 188 11.28 -9.99 -0.04
CA VAL A 188 11.92 -8.81 -0.65
C VAL A 188 11.71 -7.58 0.24
N ALA A 189 10.47 -7.32 0.68
CA ALA A 189 10.17 -6.16 1.51
C ALA A 189 10.87 -6.21 2.87
N VAL A 190 10.86 -7.36 3.56
CA VAL A 190 11.49 -7.52 4.87
C VAL A 190 13.01 -7.42 4.78
N LEU A 191 13.63 -8.08 3.80
CA LEU A 191 15.08 -8.02 3.62
C LEU A 191 15.54 -6.60 3.28
N CYS A 192 14.85 -5.92 2.36
CA CYS A 192 15.17 -4.53 2.05
C CYS A 192 14.94 -3.60 3.25
N ALA A 193 13.84 -3.75 4.00
CA ALA A 193 13.60 -2.94 5.20
C ALA A 193 14.69 -3.15 6.27
N LEU A 194 15.14 -4.40 6.47
CA LEU A 194 16.24 -4.74 7.38
C LEU A 194 17.56 -4.09 6.94
N VAL A 195 17.88 -4.11 5.65
CA VAL A 195 19.09 -3.45 5.11
C VAL A 195 19.02 -1.93 5.30
N LEU A 196 17.85 -1.33 5.07
CA LEU A 196 17.67 0.12 5.10
C LEU A 196 17.59 0.70 6.52
N THR A 197 17.08 -0.06 7.49
CA THR A 197 16.71 0.46 8.82
C THR A 197 17.22 -0.40 9.99
N GLY A 198 18.01 -1.45 9.71
CA GLY A 198 18.52 -2.36 10.73
C GLY A 198 17.39 -3.12 11.45
N LEU A 199 17.57 -3.39 12.74
CA LEU A 199 16.59 -4.14 13.54
C LEU A 199 15.21 -3.47 13.62
N SER A 200 15.14 -2.15 13.46
CA SER A 200 13.85 -1.44 13.38
C SER A 200 13.01 -1.93 12.18
N GLY A 201 13.66 -2.37 11.10
CA GLY A 201 13.00 -2.96 9.93
C GLY A 201 12.27 -4.26 10.25
N LEU A 202 12.78 -5.09 11.18
CA LEU A 202 12.07 -6.30 11.63
C LEU A 202 10.83 -5.95 12.46
N TRP A 203 10.92 -4.91 13.28
CA TRP A 203 9.77 -4.43 14.04
C TRP A 203 8.68 -3.86 13.12
N LEU A 204 9.05 -3.02 12.16
CA LEU A 204 8.13 -2.52 11.12
C LEU A 204 7.51 -3.67 10.33
N ALA A 205 8.29 -4.67 9.93
CA ALA A 205 7.79 -5.85 9.24
C ALA A 205 6.76 -6.64 10.07
N THR A 206 7.02 -6.78 11.37
CA THR A 206 6.10 -7.45 12.31
C THR A 206 4.77 -6.72 12.38
N LEU A 207 4.80 -5.39 12.54
CA LEU A 207 3.60 -4.56 12.55
C LEU A 207 2.84 -4.62 11.22
N ALA A 208 3.56 -4.62 10.09
CA ALA A 208 2.94 -4.78 8.77
C ALA A 208 2.20 -6.12 8.65
N GLY A 209 2.81 -7.20 9.13
CA GLY A 209 2.19 -8.52 9.20
C GLY A 209 0.93 -8.55 10.07
N LEU A 210 0.98 -7.95 11.26
CA LEU A 210 -0.17 -7.84 12.17
C LEU A 210 -1.31 -7.02 11.56
N THR A 211 -1.00 -5.90 10.89
CA THR A 211 -1.99 -5.10 10.18
C THR A 211 -2.62 -5.88 9.03
N ALA A 212 -1.82 -6.61 8.25
CA ALA A 212 -2.31 -7.45 7.16
C ALA A 212 -3.25 -8.56 7.67
N VAL A 213 -2.89 -9.25 8.76
CA VAL A 213 -3.74 -10.28 9.38
C VAL A 213 -5.06 -9.68 9.88
N THR A 214 -4.99 -8.53 10.54
CA THR A 214 -6.18 -7.82 11.05
C THR A 214 -7.12 -7.42 9.92
N CYS A 215 -6.60 -6.78 8.86
CA CYS A 215 -7.39 -6.37 7.71
C CYS A 215 -7.99 -7.59 6.99
N ALA A 216 -7.23 -8.68 6.85
CA ALA A 216 -7.71 -9.91 6.25
C ALA A 216 -8.85 -10.57 7.06
N ALA A 217 -8.74 -10.57 8.38
CA ALA A 217 -9.78 -11.09 9.27
C ALA A 217 -11.07 -10.25 9.16
N ILE A 218 -10.95 -8.92 9.15
CA ILE A 218 -12.08 -8.00 8.96
C ILE A 218 -12.73 -8.24 7.60
N ALA A 219 -11.97 -8.26 6.51
CA ALA A 219 -12.51 -8.44 5.17
C ALA A 219 -13.20 -9.80 4.99
N ARG A 220 -12.60 -10.88 5.52
CA ARG A 220 -13.21 -12.22 5.54
C ARG A 220 -14.54 -12.21 6.29
N ASN A 221 -14.60 -11.59 7.47
CA ASN A 221 -15.81 -11.55 8.27
C ASN A 221 -16.89 -10.64 7.64
N LYS A 222 -16.48 -9.54 7.02
CA LYS A 222 -17.41 -8.52 6.51
C LYS A 222 -17.99 -8.87 5.15
N ILE A 223 -17.18 -9.40 4.23
CA ILE A 223 -17.56 -9.64 2.83
C ILE A 223 -17.10 -11.01 2.29
N GLY A 224 -16.55 -11.89 3.14
CA GLY A 224 -16.15 -13.24 2.76
C GLY A 224 -14.83 -13.35 1.98
N GLY A 225 -14.13 -12.24 1.72
CA GLY A 225 -12.93 -12.26 0.87
C GLY A 225 -12.29 -10.87 0.69
N GLN A 226 -11.56 -10.68 -0.40
CA GLN A 226 -10.90 -9.42 -0.76
C GLN A 226 -11.43 -8.80 -2.06
N THR A 227 -11.31 -7.48 -2.18
CA THR A 227 -11.48 -6.67 -3.40
C THR A 227 -10.24 -5.79 -3.60
N GLY A 228 -10.13 -5.11 -4.74
CA GLY A 228 -9.06 -4.10 -4.93
C GLY A 228 -9.06 -3.03 -3.84
N ASP A 229 -10.25 -2.59 -3.44
CA ASP A 229 -10.51 -1.60 -2.39
C ASP A 229 -9.95 -2.09 -1.04
N VAL A 230 -10.17 -3.36 -0.68
CA VAL A 230 -9.58 -3.99 0.53
C VAL A 230 -8.06 -3.98 0.48
N LEU A 231 -7.46 -4.25 -0.68
CA LEU A 231 -6.00 -4.22 -0.84
C LEU A 231 -5.47 -2.80 -0.66
N GLY A 232 -6.13 -1.80 -1.25
CA GLY A 232 -5.78 -0.39 -1.10
C GLY A 232 -5.94 0.12 0.34
N ALA A 233 -7.06 -0.21 0.99
CA ALA A 233 -7.30 0.09 2.40
C ALA A 233 -6.23 -0.55 3.29
N THR A 234 -5.88 -1.82 3.05
CA THR A 234 -4.84 -2.52 3.82
C THR A 234 -3.47 -1.86 3.64
N GLN A 235 -3.13 -1.44 2.43
CA GLN A 235 -1.92 -0.69 2.17
C GLN A 235 -1.90 0.61 2.99
N GLN A 236 -2.98 1.40 2.95
CA GLN A 236 -3.08 2.67 3.68
C GLN A 236 -2.99 2.50 5.19
N ILE A 237 -3.76 1.57 5.76
CA ILE A 237 -3.75 1.31 7.20
C ILE A 237 -2.36 0.83 7.63
N THR A 238 -1.70 0.01 6.80
CA THR A 238 -0.32 -0.40 7.06
C THR A 238 0.64 0.79 7.02
N GLU A 239 0.57 1.63 5.99
CA GLU A 239 1.42 2.83 5.89
C GLU A 239 1.25 3.75 7.09
N VAL A 240 0.01 4.06 7.49
CA VAL A 240 -0.28 4.86 8.69
C VAL A 240 0.30 4.20 9.95
N THR A 241 0.06 2.90 10.15
CA THR A 241 0.58 2.15 11.32
C THR A 241 2.09 2.22 11.40
N LEU A 242 2.78 2.01 10.27
CA LEU A 242 4.24 2.02 10.24
C LEU A 242 4.82 3.43 10.36
N LEU A 243 4.15 4.45 9.85
CA LEU A 243 4.56 5.85 10.07
C LEU A 243 4.50 6.20 11.56
N PHE A 244 3.42 5.84 12.27
CA PHE A 244 3.36 5.98 13.72
C PHE A 244 4.49 5.22 14.41
N ALA A 245 4.72 3.96 14.05
CA ALA A 245 5.79 3.16 14.64
C ALA A 245 7.17 3.80 14.43
N LEU A 246 7.44 4.30 13.22
CA LEU A 246 8.71 4.93 12.89
C LEU A 246 8.96 6.19 13.73
N THR A 247 7.94 7.00 14.03
CA THR A 247 8.10 8.19 14.90
C THR A 247 8.64 7.86 16.29
N VAL A 248 8.36 6.65 16.81
CA VAL A 248 8.85 6.22 18.13
C VAL A 248 10.35 5.91 18.11
N PHE A 249 10.90 5.49 16.97
CA PHE A 249 12.34 5.17 16.81
C PHE A 249 13.16 6.31 16.19
N SER A 250 12.49 7.35 15.68
CA SER A 250 13.12 8.49 15.03
C SER A 250 13.48 9.63 16.01
N GLY A 251 13.08 9.48 17.27
CA GLY A 251 13.38 10.41 18.38
C GLY A 251 14.67 10.10 19.10
#